data_AF-A0AAJ6TUK9-F1
#
_entry.id   AF-A0AAJ6TUK9-F1
#
_cell.length_a   1.000
_cell.length_b   1.000
_cell.length_c   1.000
_cell.angle_alpha   90.00
_cell.angle_beta   90.00
_cell.angle_gamma   90.00
#
_symmetry.space_group_name_H-M   'P 1'
#
loop_
_entity.id
_entity.type
_entity.pdbx_description
1 polymer ?
#
loop_
_entity_poly.entity_id
_entity_poly.type
_entity_poly.pdbx_seq_one_letter_code
_entity_poly.pdbx_strand_id
1 'polypeptide(L)' 'MESKAAAAATPPHPSSARFADSQCYQQHAASLKCLEEFGSDKSKCLEHFDVYKECKKKELLKA' A
#
# COMPACT_ATOMS: atom_id res chain seq x y z
N MET A 1 -16.48 13.10 -16.24
CA MET A 1 -16.01 11.74 -16.57
C MET A 1 -15.19 11.27 -15.38
N GLU A 2 -15.53 10.34 -14.48
CA GLU A 2 -16.66 9.44 -14.15
C GLU A 2 -16.43 9.10 -12.65
N SER A 3 -17.45 9.13 -11.77
CA SER A 3 -18.20 7.95 -11.30
C SER A 3 -17.38 6.70 -11.01
N LYS A 4 -17.36 6.20 -9.76
CA LYS A 4 -18.19 5.04 -9.33
C LYS A 4 -17.76 4.51 -7.94
N ALA A 5 -18.73 4.51 -7.03
CA ALA A 5 -18.97 3.58 -5.91
C ALA A 5 -17.75 3.04 -5.12
N ALA A 6 -17.56 3.55 -3.90
CA ALA A 6 -16.88 2.80 -2.84
C ALA A 6 -17.94 2.19 -1.91
N ALA A 7 -18.08 0.88 -2.02
CA ALA A 7 -18.89 0.05 -1.17
C ALA A 7 -18.40 0.07 0.30
N ALA A 8 -19.33 -0.23 1.20
CA ALA A 8 -19.15 -0.64 2.59
C ALA A 8 -18.62 0.42 3.58
N ALA A 9 -19.57 0.97 4.34
CA ALA A 9 -19.35 1.71 5.57
C ALA A 9 -18.65 0.85 6.65
N THR A 10 -17.33 0.77 6.59
CA THR A 10 -16.49 0.62 7.79
C THR A 10 -16.12 2.03 8.22
N PRO A 11 -16.18 2.43 9.51
CA PRO A 11 -15.70 3.75 9.90
C PRO A 11 -14.31 3.95 9.30
N PRO A 12 -14.06 5.05 8.54
CA PRO A 12 -12.78 5.29 7.94
C PRO A 12 -11.82 5.53 9.09
N HIS A 13 -11.19 4.46 9.55
CA HIS A 13 -10.03 4.54 10.42
C HIS A 13 -9.13 5.60 9.79
N PRO A 14 -8.92 6.73 10.48
CA PRO A 14 -8.29 7.91 9.88
C PRO A 14 -6.92 7.58 9.29
N SER A 15 -6.31 6.49 9.78
CA SER A 15 -5.08 5.92 9.29
C SER A 15 -5.15 5.30 7.88
N SER A 16 -6.22 4.61 7.45
CA SER A 16 -6.21 4.04 6.07
C SER A 16 -6.64 5.01 4.99
N ALA A 17 -7.47 6.01 5.33
CA ALA A 17 -7.77 7.07 4.38
C ALA A 17 -6.48 7.84 4.01
N ARG A 18 -5.60 8.06 4.98
CA ARG A 18 -4.29 8.71 4.75
C ARG A 18 -3.21 7.76 4.22
N PHE A 19 -3.33 6.47 4.52
CA PHE A 19 -2.42 5.48 3.97
C PHE A 19 -2.70 5.25 2.48
N ALA A 20 -3.96 5.13 2.06
CA ALA A 20 -4.35 4.96 0.65
C ALA A 20 -4.04 6.18 -0.24
N ASP A 21 -3.97 7.38 0.35
CA ASP A 21 -3.57 8.62 -0.32
C ASP A 21 -2.04 8.76 -0.42
N SER A 22 -1.29 8.01 0.39
CA SER A 22 0.17 8.09 0.43
C SER A 22 0.79 7.27 -0.70
N GLN A 23 1.78 7.84 -1.39
CA GLN A 23 2.48 7.21 -2.53
C GLN A 23 3.07 5.83 -2.20
N CYS A 24 3.28 5.53 -0.90
CA CYS A 24 3.75 4.26 -0.42
C CYS A 24 2.71 3.13 -0.54
N TYR A 25 1.42 3.44 -0.63
CA TYR A 25 0.33 2.46 -0.73
C TYR A 25 0.34 1.68 -2.03
N GLN A 26 0.67 2.34 -3.15
CA GLN A 26 0.77 1.65 -4.43
C GLN A 26 1.86 0.57 -4.41
N GLN A 27 2.99 0.85 -3.76
CA GLN A 27 4.06 -0.14 -3.61
C GLN A 27 3.67 -1.24 -2.64
N HIS A 28 2.99 -0.91 -1.54
CA HIS A 28 2.46 -1.91 -0.62
C HIS A 28 1.45 -2.85 -1.29
N ALA A 29 0.54 -2.30 -2.09
CA ALA A 29 -0.43 -3.07 -2.86
C ALA A 29 0.26 -3.94 -3.92
N ALA A 30 1.29 -3.43 -4.59
CA ALA A 30 2.11 -4.20 -5.52
C ALA A 30 2.86 -5.35 -4.81
N SER A 31 3.46 -5.12 -3.65
CA SER A 31 4.08 -6.15 -2.82
C SER A 31 3.10 -7.26 -2.44
N LEU A 32 1.89 -6.89 -2.01
CA LEU A 32 0.84 -7.84 -1.63
C LEU A 32 0.41 -8.68 -2.83
N LYS A 33 0.21 -8.05 -3.99
CA LYS A 33 -0.18 -8.74 -5.22
C LYS A 33 0.92 -9.69 -5.72
N CYS A 34 2.18 -9.25 -5.60
CA CYS A 34 3.33 -10.09 -5.88
C CYS A 34 3.41 -11.28 -4.90
N LEU A 35 3.12 -11.09 -3.61
CA LEU A 35 3.07 -12.17 -2.62
C LEU A 35 1.94 -13.18 -2.89
N GLU A 36 0.82 -12.71 -3.42
CA GLU A 36 -0.32 -13.54 -3.79
C GLU A 36 0.02 -14.44 -4.99
N GLU A 37 0.78 -13.91 -5.95
CA GLU A 37 1.15 -14.61 -7.20
C GLU A 37 2.44 -15.43 -7.07
N PHE A 38 3.42 -14.91 -6.32
CA PHE A 38 4.76 -15.47 -6.12
C PHE A 38 4.98 -15.87 -4.66
N GLY A 39 3.96 -16.34 -3.95
CA GLY A 39 4.05 -16.70 -2.52
C GLY A 39 5.20 -17.64 -2.15
N SER A 40 5.68 -18.45 -3.12
CA SER A 40 6.89 -19.27 -3.03
C SER A 40 8.20 -18.52 -3.29
N ASP A 41 8.18 -17.50 -4.16
CA ASP A 41 9.31 -16.65 -4.56
C ASP A 41 9.22 -15.25 -3.91
N LYS A 42 9.09 -15.19 -2.57
CA LYS A 42 9.05 -13.92 -1.83
C LYS A 42 10.21 -12.99 -2.18
N SER A 43 11.36 -13.55 -2.58
CA SER A 43 12.55 -12.82 -3.00
C SER A 43 12.26 -11.82 -4.13
N LYS A 44 11.34 -12.16 -5.06
CA LYS A 44 10.95 -11.27 -6.18
C LYS A 44 10.14 -10.06 -5.72
N CYS A 45 9.45 -10.16 -4.58
CA CYS A 45 8.60 -9.11 -4.05
C CYS A 45 9.34 -8.23 -3.02
N LEU A 46 10.57 -8.58 -2.64
CA LEU A 46 11.36 -7.84 -1.65
C LEU A 46 11.62 -6.39 -2.08
N GLU A 47 11.82 -6.15 -3.37
CA GLU A 47 12.04 -4.80 -3.90
C GLU A 47 10.87 -3.87 -3.59
N HIS A 48 9.63 -4.32 -3.85
CA HIS A 48 8.42 -3.54 -3.52
C HIS A 48 8.27 -3.30 -2.01
N PHE A 49 8.66 -4.28 -1.19
CA PHE A 49 8.68 -4.12 0.28
C PHE A 49 9.76 -3.14 0.75
N ASP A 50 10.93 -3.12 0.13
CA ASP A 50 12.02 -2.19 0.46
C ASP A 50 11.64 -0.76 0.10
N VAL A 51 11.10 -0.55 -1.11
CA VAL A 51 10.56 0.76 -1.51
C VAL A 51 9.44 1.21 -0.57
N TYR A 52 8.52 0.31 -0.20
CA TYR A 52 7.47 0.62 0.78
C TYR A 52 8.03 0.99 2.16
N LYS A 53 9.03 0.26 2.68
CA LYS A 53 9.69 0.56 3.96
C LYS A 53 10.39 1.92 3.93
N GLU A 54 11.14 2.23 2.86
CA GLU A 54 11.79 3.53 2.70
C GLU A 54 10.78 4.67 2.62
N CYS A 55 9.69 4.45 1.89
CA CYS A 55 8.63 5.43 1.73
C CYS A 55 7.94 5.68 3.08
N LYS A 56 7.57 4.62 3.80
CA LYS A 56 6.98 4.73 5.15
C LYS A 56 7.94 5.38 6.15
N LYS A 57 9.24 5.12 6.07
CA LYS A 57 10.27 5.78 6.88
C LYS A 57 10.33 7.28 6.59
N LYS A 58 10.29 7.69 5.31
CA LYS A 58 10.25 9.11 4.93
C LYS A 58 8.97 9.80 5.39
N GLU A 59 7.82 9.14 5.29
CA GLU A 59 6.55 9.67 5.79
C GLU A 59 6.56 9.81 7.31
N LEU A 60 7.09 8.82 8.04
CA LEU A 60 7.27 8.89 9.50
C LEU A 60 8.29 9.94 9.94
N LEU A 61 9.28 10.25 9.10
CA LEU A 61 10.26 11.33 9.35
C LEU A 61 9.70 12.72 8.98
N LYS A 62 8.64 12.78 8.17
CA LYS A 62 7.95 14.01 7.77
C LYS A 62 6.71 14.31 8.61
N ALA A 63 6.30 13.38 9.47
CA ALA A 63 5.22 13.51 10.45
C ALA A 63 5.77 13.99 11.80
#